data_AF-A0A5E8V3I8-F1
#
_entry.id   AF-A0A5E8V3I8-F1
#
_cell.length_a   1.000
_cell.length_b   1.000
_cell.length_c   1.000
_cell.angle_alpha   90.00
_cell.angle_beta   90.00
_cell.angle_gamma   90.00
#
_symmetry.space_group_name_H-M   'P 1'
#
loop_
_entity.id
_entity.type
_entity.pdbx_description
1 polymer ?
#
loop_
_entity_poly.entity_id
_entity_poly.type
_entity_poly.pdbx_seq_one_letter_code
_entity_poly.pdbx_strand_id
1 'polypeptide(L)'
;MSSPKISVQSTTTADRDLIFVVIERHRELSAHYEAALSVSAKLDEGPEFDAADQISCQRNHALGEQVNVLIRSRPTTIAGVIALTRYVGSLREWDLPDDDAWYRIFLEGLADAIDAIAMAERLGQNGD
;
A
#
# COMPACT_ATOMS: atom_id res chain seq x y z
N MET A 1 19.30 40.82 18.25
CA MET A 1 18.95 40.12 17.00
C MET A 1 18.32 38.80 17.37
N SER A 2 17.03 38.63 17.12
CA SER A 2 16.27 37.43 17.48
C SER A 2 16.45 36.37 16.40
N SER A 3 16.97 35.20 16.79
CA SER A 3 16.97 34.02 15.94
C SER A 3 15.55 33.46 15.84
N PRO A 4 15.06 33.05 14.66
CA PRO A 4 13.81 32.35 14.56
C PRO A 4 14.01 30.92 15.08
N LYS A 5 13.27 30.56 16.13
CA LYS A 5 13.05 29.17 16.53
C LYS A 5 12.31 28.51 15.36
N ILE A 6 13.03 27.71 14.57
CA ILE A 6 12.40 26.73 13.68
C ILE A 6 11.72 25.74 14.63
N SER A 7 10.41 25.93 14.79
CA SER A 7 9.55 24.96 15.44
C SER A 7 9.55 23.73 14.55
N VAL A 8 10.44 22.78 14.87
CA VAL A 8 10.35 21.43 14.33
C VAL A 8 9.09 20.86 14.98
N GLN A 9 7.95 21.04 14.31
CA GLN A 9 6.75 20.25 14.57
C GLN A 9 7.14 18.81 14.27
N SER A 10 7.56 18.10 15.31
CA SER A 10 7.65 16.65 15.30
C SER A 10 6.23 16.12 15.13
N THR A 11 5.79 15.91 13.90
CA THR A 11 4.64 15.05 13.59
C THR A 11 4.98 13.67 14.12
N THR A 12 4.46 13.37 15.30
CA THR A 12 4.55 12.07 15.98
C THR A 12 4.11 10.98 14.99
N THR A 13 4.85 9.88 14.92
CA THR A 13 4.56 8.72 14.04
C THR A 13 3.11 8.21 14.15
N ALA A 14 2.44 8.46 15.28
CA ALA A 14 1.04 8.13 15.53
C ALA A 14 0.03 8.95 14.69
N ASP A 15 0.44 10.08 14.11
CA ASP A 15 -0.40 10.96 13.29
C ASP A 15 -0.21 10.73 11.78
N ARG A 16 0.66 9.77 11.42
CA ARG A 16 0.93 9.44 10.02
C ARG A 16 -0.07 8.40 9.54
N ASP A 17 -0.73 8.72 8.43
CA ASP A 17 -1.66 7.84 7.73
C ASP A 17 -1.10 6.42 7.57
N LEU A 18 -1.83 5.41 8.06
CA LEU A 18 -1.38 4.01 8.04
C LEU A 18 -1.17 3.49 6.62
N ILE A 19 -1.73 4.15 5.61
CA ILE A 19 -1.55 3.74 4.23
C ILE A 19 -0.09 3.70 3.78
N PHE A 20 0.77 4.55 4.34
CA PHE A 20 2.20 4.50 4.05
C PHE A 20 2.83 3.17 4.50
N VAL A 21 2.39 2.62 5.64
CA VAL A 21 2.86 1.31 6.12
C VAL A 21 2.35 0.18 5.23
N VAL A 22 1.09 0.26 4.80
CA VAL A 22 0.48 -0.73 3.89
C VAL A 22 1.20 -0.76 2.54
N ILE A 23 1.53 0.41 1.98
CA ILE A 23 2.29 0.57 0.73
C ILE A 23 3.69 -0.03 0.88
N GLU A 24 4.43 0.34 1.93
CA GLU A 24 5.78 -0.19 2.15
C GLU A 24 5.78 -1.72 2.33
N ARG A 25 4.79 -2.25 3.04
CA ARG A 25 4.65 -3.70 3.20
C ARG A 25 4.38 -4.41 1.87
N HIS A 26 3.57 -3.82 0.99
CA HIS A 26 3.36 -4.37 -0.35
C HIS A 26 4.66 -4.35 -1.17
N ARG A 27 5.44 -3.26 -1.11
CA ARG A 27 6.74 -3.16 -1.81
C ARG A 27 7.72 -4.22 -1.34
N GLU A 28 7.81 -4.41 -0.03
CA GLU A 28 8.66 -5.44 0.57
C GLU A 28 8.29 -6.85 0.08
N LEU A 29 6.99 -7.18 0.10
CA LEU A 29 6.50 -8.49 -0.36
C LEU A 29 6.71 -8.69 -1.86
N SER A 30 6.51 -7.64 -2.66
CA SER A 30 6.79 -7.66 -4.10
C SER A 30 8.26 -7.95 -4.38
N ALA A 31 9.19 -7.27 -3.68
CA ALA A 31 10.62 -7.53 -3.80
C ALA A 31 11.00 -8.97 -3.37
N HIS A 32 10.36 -9.50 -2.33
CA HIS A 32 10.58 -10.90 -1.92
C HIS A 32 10.07 -11.91 -2.93
N TYR A 33 8.93 -11.63 -3.57
CA TYR A 33 8.40 -12.47 -4.63
C TYR A 33 9.31 -12.45 -5.87
N GLU A 34 9.73 -11.27 -6.34
CA GLU A 34 10.66 -11.13 -7.47
C GLU A 34 11.99 -11.84 -7.21
N ALA A 35 12.53 -11.73 -5.98
CA ALA A 35 13.74 -12.44 -5.60
C ALA A 35 13.55 -13.97 -5.64
N ALA A 36 12.41 -14.48 -5.16
CA ALA A 36 12.10 -15.90 -5.20
C ALA A 36 11.94 -16.42 -6.64
N LEU A 37 11.20 -15.69 -7.49
CA LEU A 37 11.07 -15.99 -8.92
C LEU A 37 12.41 -16.00 -9.63
N SER A 38 13.30 -15.05 -9.31
CA SER A 38 14.64 -15.01 -9.92
C SER A 38 15.49 -16.23 -9.58
N VAL A 39 15.23 -16.91 -8.45
CA VAL A 39 15.94 -18.13 -8.07
C VAL A 39 15.40 -19.30 -8.87
N SER A 40 14.08 -19.52 -8.90
CA SER A 40 13.49 -20.64 -9.64
C SER A 40 13.80 -20.55 -11.14
N ALA A 41 13.81 -19.35 -11.72
CA ALA A 41 14.14 -19.13 -13.13
C ALA A 41 15.57 -19.51 -13.55
N LYS A 42 16.48 -19.78 -12.59
CA LYS A 42 17.87 -20.17 -12.85
C LYS A 42 18.11 -21.67 -12.69
N LEU A 43 17.12 -22.42 -12.24
CA LEU A 43 17.22 -23.84 -11.97
C LEU A 43 16.62 -24.62 -13.14
N ASP A 44 17.26 -25.73 -13.50
CA ASP A 44 16.66 -26.69 -14.42
C ASP A 44 15.52 -27.43 -13.72
N GLU A 45 14.55 -27.93 -14.50
CA GLU A 45 13.43 -28.73 -13.98
C GLU A 45 13.95 -29.90 -13.15
N GLY A 46 13.44 -30.02 -11.92
CA GLY A 46 13.89 -31.00 -10.94
C GLY A 46 13.50 -30.61 -9.51
N PRO A 47 13.90 -31.42 -8.51
CA PRO A 47 13.48 -31.22 -7.13
C PRO A 47 13.85 -29.84 -6.55
N GLU A 48 15.00 -29.30 -6.94
CA GLU A 48 15.45 -27.97 -6.54
C GLU A 48 14.60 -26.87 -7.15
N PHE A 49 14.20 -27.02 -8.42
CA PHE A 49 13.24 -26.12 -9.06
C PHE A 49 11.89 -26.19 -8.36
N ASP A 50 11.36 -27.39 -8.10
CA ASP A 50 10.06 -27.56 -7.43
C ASP A 50 10.05 -26.90 -6.04
N ALA A 51 11.15 -27.03 -5.29
CA ALA A 51 11.29 -26.38 -3.99
C ALA A 51 11.35 -24.85 -4.11
N ALA A 52 12.11 -24.31 -5.08
CA ALA A 52 12.19 -22.87 -5.32
C ALA A 52 10.85 -22.29 -5.83
N ASP A 53 10.16 -23.03 -6.70
CA ASP A 53 8.86 -22.67 -7.23
C ASP A 53 7.81 -22.62 -6.13
N GLN A 54 7.80 -23.60 -5.23
CA GLN A 54 6.92 -23.60 -4.06
C GLN A 54 7.13 -22.37 -3.17
N ILE A 55 8.38 -21.94 -2.97
CA ILE A 55 8.68 -20.70 -2.23
C ILE A 55 8.11 -19.49 -2.98
N SER A 56 8.30 -19.43 -4.30
CA SER A 56 7.76 -18.32 -5.10
C SER A 56 6.22 -18.26 -5.02
N CYS A 57 5.54 -19.42 -5.06
CA CYS A 57 4.10 -19.54 -4.87
C CYS A 57 3.65 -19.02 -3.49
N GLN A 58 4.36 -19.37 -2.41
CA GLN A 58 4.04 -18.87 -1.07
C GLN A 58 4.21 -17.35 -0.96
N ARG A 59 5.25 -16.79 -1.59
CA ARG A 59 5.47 -15.34 -1.62
C ARG A 59 4.41 -14.63 -2.46
N ASN A 60 4.01 -15.21 -3.58
CA ASN A 60 2.92 -14.69 -4.41
C ASN A 60 1.61 -14.65 -3.63
N HIS A 61 1.30 -15.71 -2.87
CA HIS A 61 0.10 -15.75 -2.04
C HIS A 61 0.07 -14.61 -1.00
N ALA A 62 1.18 -14.40 -0.29
CA ALA A 62 1.29 -13.31 0.67
C ALA A 62 1.19 -11.91 0.00
N LEU A 63 1.75 -11.76 -1.20
CA LEU A 63 1.59 -10.53 -2.00
C LEU A 63 0.12 -10.32 -2.39
N GLY A 64 -0.57 -11.37 -2.82
CA GLY A 64 -2.00 -11.38 -3.14
C GLY A 64 -2.90 -10.99 -1.96
N GLU A 65 -2.60 -11.47 -0.76
CA GLU A 65 -3.29 -11.04 0.46
C GLU A 65 -3.03 -9.55 0.74
N GLN A 66 -1.79 -9.09 0.59
CA GLN A 66 -1.43 -7.71 0.88
C GLN A 66 -2.02 -6.71 -0.13
N VAL A 67 -2.09 -7.05 -1.42
CA VAL A 67 -2.77 -6.18 -2.39
C VAL A 67 -4.26 -6.06 -2.08
N ASN A 68 -4.90 -7.13 -1.58
CA ASN A 68 -6.28 -7.08 -1.14
C ASN A 68 -6.50 -6.13 0.04
N VAL A 69 -5.54 -6.04 0.97
CA VAL A 69 -5.52 -5.04 2.04
C VAL A 69 -5.31 -3.65 1.48
N LEU A 70 -4.35 -3.47 0.58
CA LEU A 70 -4.04 -2.20 -0.07
C LEU A 70 -5.26 -1.60 -0.78
N ILE A 71 -5.95 -2.40 -1.59
CA ILE A 71 -7.13 -1.98 -2.36
C ILE A 71 -8.31 -1.56 -1.47
N ARG A 72 -8.44 -2.18 -0.29
CA ARG A 72 -9.50 -1.89 0.67
C ARG A 72 -9.12 -0.86 1.74
N SER A 73 -7.88 -0.37 1.71
CA SER A 73 -7.41 0.59 2.70
C SER A 73 -8.08 1.95 2.50
N ARG A 74 -8.40 2.61 3.60
CA ARG A 74 -9.01 3.94 3.63
C ARG A 74 -8.03 4.93 4.25
N PRO A 75 -7.35 5.75 3.44
CA PRO A 75 -6.48 6.80 3.94
C PRO A 75 -7.27 7.79 4.80
N THR A 76 -6.64 8.32 5.83
CA THR A 76 -7.23 9.32 6.74
C THR A 76 -6.75 10.74 6.45
N THR A 77 -5.88 10.91 5.45
CA THR A 77 -5.33 12.20 5.04
C THR A 77 -5.35 12.35 3.52
N ILE A 78 -5.40 13.60 3.03
CA ILE A 78 -5.29 13.87 1.58
C ILE A 78 -3.93 13.39 1.03
N ALA A 79 -2.86 13.53 1.82
CA ALA A 79 -1.55 13.00 1.44
C ALA A 79 -1.58 11.47 1.26
N GLY A 80 -2.29 10.76 2.14
CA GLY A 80 -2.49 9.32 2.04
C GLY A 80 -3.36 8.91 0.84
N VAL A 81 -4.43 9.64 0.55
CA VAL A 81 -5.25 9.48 -0.67
C VAL A 81 -4.38 9.57 -1.92
N ILE A 82 -3.59 10.64 -2.03
CA ILE A 82 -2.69 10.85 -3.17
C ILE A 82 -1.65 9.73 -3.27
N ALA A 83 -1.05 9.34 -2.15
CA ALA A 83 -0.04 8.28 -2.12
C ALA A 83 -0.63 6.94 -2.59
N LEU A 84 -1.81 6.58 -2.09
CA LEU A 84 -2.50 5.35 -2.46
C LEU A 84 -2.86 5.32 -3.94
N THR A 85 -3.51 6.38 -4.47
CA THR A 85 -3.89 6.45 -5.87
C THR A 85 -2.68 6.35 -6.80
N ARG A 86 -1.60 7.07 -6.49
CA ARG A 86 -0.36 7.00 -7.27
C ARG A 86 0.27 5.62 -7.22
N TYR A 87 0.27 4.99 -6.05
CA TYR A 87 0.87 3.68 -5.89
C TYR A 87 0.09 2.60 -6.64
N VAL A 88 -1.24 2.53 -6.47
CA VAL A 88 -2.10 1.58 -7.20
C VAL A 88 -1.99 1.81 -8.71
N GLY A 89 -1.97 3.07 -9.16
CA GLY A 89 -1.77 3.40 -10.58
C GLY A 89 -0.38 3.07 -11.15
N SER A 90 0.59 2.74 -10.29
CA SER A 90 1.93 2.29 -10.70
C SER A 90 2.11 0.77 -10.69
N LEU A 91 1.15 0.02 -10.12
CA LEU A 91 1.20 -1.43 -10.08
C LEU A 91 1.01 -2.03 -11.47
N ARG A 92 1.65 -3.17 -11.72
CA ARG A 92 1.46 -3.94 -12.95
C ARG A 92 0.14 -4.70 -12.86
N GLU A 93 -0.39 -5.14 -13.99
CA GLU A 93 -1.67 -5.87 -14.03
C GLU A 93 -1.66 -7.10 -13.12
N TRP A 94 -0.57 -7.88 -13.13
CA TRP A 94 -0.41 -9.07 -12.29
C TRP A 94 -0.07 -8.77 -10.82
N ASP A 95 0.16 -7.50 -10.46
CA ASP A 95 0.33 -7.08 -9.06
C ASP A 95 -1.01 -6.63 -8.45
N LEU A 96 -2.10 -6.64 -9.23
CA LEU A 96 -3.45 -6.30 -8.79
C LEU A 96 -4.26 -7.56 -8.47
N PRO A 97 -5.36 -7.46 -7.71
CA PRO A 97 -6.21 -8.61 -7.45
C PRO A 97 -6.80 -9.18 -8.75
N ASP A 98 -6.84 -10.51 -8.86
CA ASP A 98 -7.42 -11.23 -10.01
C ASP A 98 -8.96 -11.07 -10.15
N ASP A 99 -9.62 -10.41 -9.20
CA ASP A 99 -11.07 -10.19 -9.22
C ASP A 99 -11.43 -8.93 -10.00
N ASP A 100 -12.21 -9.08 -11.06
CA ASP A 100 -12.72 -7.99 -11.90
C ASP A 100 -13.42 -6.88 -11.10
N ALA A 101 -13.92 -7.13 -9.89
CA ALA A 101 -14.58 -6.11 -9.07
C ALA A 101 -13.62 -5.20 -8.27
N TRP A 102 -12.30 -5.46 -8.27
CA TRP A 102 -11.34 -4.76 -7.41
C TRP A 102 -11.36 -3.24 -7.62
N TYR A 103 -11.49 -2.77 -8.87
CA TYR A 103 -11.46 -1.35 -9.21
C TYR A 103 -12.63 -0.59 -8.58
N ARG A 104 -13.81 -1.22 -8.52
CA ARG A 104 -15.00 -0.62 -7.93
C ARG A 104 -14.81 -0.48 -6.42
N ILE A 105 -14.34 -1.54 -5.76
CA ILE A 105 -14.03 -1.54 -4.32
C ILE A 105 -13.03 -0.44 -3.99
N PHE A 106 -11.98 -0.29 -4.81
CA PHE A 106 -10.97 0.74 -4.65
C PHE A 106 -11.57 2.15 -4.73
N LEU A 107 -12.34 2.43 -5.79
CA LEU A 107 -12.90 3.76 -6.02
C LEU A 107 -13.96 4.15 -5.00
N GLU A 108 -14.81 3.21 -4.58
CA GLU A 108 -15.78 3.41 -3.50
C GLU A 108 -15.07 3.71 -2.18
N GLY A 109 -14.04 2.93 -1.82
CA GLY A 109 -13.23 3.17 -0.62
C GLY A 109 -12.50 4.51 -0.64
N LEU A 110 -12.03 4.95 -1.81
CA LEU A 110 -11.37 6.24 -2.00
C LEU A 110 -12.35 7.41 -1.84
N ALA A 111 -13.55 7.29 -2.42
CA ALA A 111 -14.61 8.29 -2.27
C ALA A 111 -15.03 8.43 -0.80
N ASP A 112 -15.29 7.31 -0.12
CA ASP A 112 -15.61 7.28 1.31
C ASP A 112 -14.54 7.98 2.15
N ALA A 113 -13.26 7.74 1.84
CA ALA A 113 -12.14 8.35 2.55
C ALA A 113 -12.11 9.88 2.36
N ILE A 114 -12.30 10.35 1.12
CA ILE A 114 -12.34 11.79 0.81
C ILE A 114 -13.50 12.48 1.53
N ASP A 115 -14.69 11.88 1.52
CA ASP A 115 -15.86 12.42 2.21
C ASP A 115 -15.62 12.50 3.73
N ALA A 116 -15.04 11.46 4.34
CA ALA A 116 -14.72 11.45 5.76
C ALA A 116 -13.71 12.54 6.13
N ILE A 117 -12.67 12.73 5.31
CA ILE A 117 -11.66 13.80 5.52
C ILE A 117 -12.34 15.18 5.44
N ALA A 118 -13.16 15.42 4.42
CA ALA A 118 -13.85 16.69 4.25
C ALA A 118 -14.82 16.99 5.40
N MET A 119 -15.50 15.97 5.94
CA MET A 119 -16.35 16.13 7.13
C MET A 119 -15.54 16.46 8.37
N ALA A 120 -14.39 15.80 8.58
CA ALA A 120 -13.52 16.06 9.73
C ALA A 120 -12.97 17.51 9.72
N GLU A 121 -12.57 18.02 8.55
CA GLU A 121 -12.12 19.41 8.40
C GLU A 121 -13.22 20.42 8.76
N ARG A 122 -14.47 20.19 8.33
CA ARG A 122 -15.62 21.06 8.65
C ARG A 122 -15.95 21.07 10.14
N LEU A 123 -15.82 19.93 10.81
CA LEU A 123 -16.05 19.85 12.25
C LEU A 123 -14.95 20.56 13.05
N GLY A 124 -13.70 20.47 12.59
CA GLY A 124 -12.58 21.22 13.19
C GLY A 124 -12.71 22.73 13.03
N GLN A 125 -13.25 23.22 11.91
CA GLN A 125 -13.41 24.65 11.64
C GLN A 125 -14.59 25.32 12.38
N ASN A 126 -15.59 24.54 12.81
CA ASN A 126 -16.78 25.07 13.52
C ASN A 126 -16.65 25.00 15.05
N GLY A 127 -15.52 24.51 15.58
CA GLY A 127 -15.26 24.32 17.00
C GLY A 127 -14.36 25.37 17.65
N ASP A 128 -13.82 26.32 16.87
CA ASP A 128 -13.03 27.48 17.28
C ASP A 128 -13.84 28.79 17.14
#